data_AF-A0A7C6ZVR8-F1
#
_entry.id   AF-A0A7C6ZVR8-F1
#
_cell.length_a   1.000
_cell.length_b   1.000
_cell.length_c   1.000
_cell.angle_alpha   90.00
_cell.angle_beta   90.00
_cell.angle_gamma   90.00
#
_symmetry.space_group_name_H-M   'P 1'
#
loop_
_entity.id
_entity.type
_entity.pdbx_description
1 polymer ?
#
loop_
_entity_poly.entity_id
_entity_poly.type
_entity_poly.pdbx_seq_one_letter_code
_entity_poly.pdbx_strand_id
1 'polypeptide(L)'
;MKTITNALSQWAGWLAMGGGLLWILYTILALLQPLGSMTPFIGAQGELAVTNPLAFRATGVVGGAALILLGLAVVGAAARYHLPGRQPHHFNAVVPSRFGVAMGWVGALAGVLAATTALLLLVLPTSAMHFFGAVLVPLGAMLVAIEANGSDHAYPIATPLFLVGALGMIGLLVQALLPVVAWMLPVYAALIMAVYGFAWVRFGNLLMQPT
;
A
#
# COMPACT_ATOMS: atom_id res chain seq x y z
N MET A 1 10.01 -13.70 17.05
CA MET A 1 10.22 -12.51 16.18
C MET A 1 11.27 -12.74 15.09
N LYS A 2 12.49 -13.21 15.42
CA LYS A 2 13.56 -13.48 14.43
C LYS A 2 13.13 -14.35 13.23
N THR A 3 12.30 -15.37 13.47
CA THR A 3 11.80 -16.29 12.43
C THR A 3 10.85 -15.62 11.43
N ILE A 4 9.98 -14.73 11.90
CA ILE A 4 9.01 -14.01 11.05
C ILE A 4 9.74 -12.99 10.19
N THR A 5 10.65 -12.22 10.77
CA THR A 5 11.46 -11.24 10.01
C THR A 5 12.38 -11.89 8.98
N ASN A 6 12.89 -13.09 9.26
CA ASN A 6 13.71 -13.86 8.31
C ASN A 6 12.87 -14.42 7.14
N ALA A 7 11.63 -14.85 7.41
CA ALA A 7 10.72 -15.21 6.32
C ALA A 7 10.39 -13.97 5.48
N LEU A 8 10.01 -12.85 6.12
CA LEU A 8 9.67 -11.62 5.41
C LEU A 8 10.83 -11.09 4.56
N SER A 9 12.09 -11.20 5.00
CA SER A 9 13.24 -10.77 4.20
C SER A 9 13.45 -11.61 2.94
N GLN A 10 13.25 -12.92 3.03
CA GLN A 10 13.33 -13.84 1.89
C GLN A 10 12.19 -13.62 0.91
N TRP A 11 10.98 -13.37 1.41
CA TRP A 11 9.78 -13.21 0.60
C TRP A 11 9.51 -11.77 0.17
N ALA A 12 10.32 -10.79 0.59
CA ALA A 12 10.07 -9.35 0.34
C ALA A 12 9.80 -9.02 -1.13
N GLY A 13 10.56 -9.63 -2.06
CA GLY A 13 10.34 -9.45 -3.50
C GLY A 13 8.98 -9.99 -3.97
N TRP A 14 8.61 -11.20 -3.52
CA TRP A 14 7.32 -11.81 -3.83
C TRP A 14 6.15 -11.04 -3.23
N LEU A 15 6.31 -10.55 -2.00
CA LEU A 15 5.31 -9.72 -1.32
C LEU A 15 5.09 -8.39 -2.06
N ALA A 16 6.17 -7.73 -2.50
CA ALA A 16 6.08 -6.50 -3.30
C ALA A 16 5.38 -6.74 -4.64
N MET A 17 5.75 -7.79 -5.37
CA MET A 17 5.10 -8.14 -6.64
C MET A 17 3.64 -8.52 -6.46
N GLY A 18 3.35 -9.44 -5.54
CA GLY A 18 1.99 -9.89 -5.27
C GLY A 18 1.10 -8.74 -4.81
N GLY A 19 1.60 -7.89 -3.90
CA GLY A 19 0.88 -6.70 -3.45
C GLY A 19 0.64 -5.70 -4.58
N GLY A 20 1.64 -5.45 -5.44
CA GLY A 20 1.49 -4.58 -6.60
C GLY A 20 0.47 -5.11 -7.63
N LEU A 21 0.49 -6.41 -7.92
CA LEU A 21 -0.48 -7.05 -8.81
C LEU A 21 -1.90 -7.03 -8.24
N LEU A 22 -2.06 -7.31 -6.94
CA LEU A 22 -3.36 -7.21 -6.28
C LEU A 22 -3.84 -5.76 -6.23
N TRP A 23 -2.94 -4.78 -6.10
CA TRP A 23 -3.32 -3.37 -6.18
C TRP A 23 -3.86 -2.99 -7.56
N ILE A 24 -3.22 -3.47 -8.64
CA ILE A 24 -3.73 -3.31 -10.01
C ILE A 24 -5.12 -3.97 -10.13
N LEU A 25 -5.28 -5.20 -9.65
CA LEU A 25 -6.58 -5.88 -9.67
C LEU A 25 -7.65 -5.11 -8.87
N TYR A 26 -7.30 -4.60 -7.69
CA TYR A 26 -8.17 -3.73 -6.88
C TYR A 26 -8.65 -2.52 -7.68
N THR A 27 -7.75 -1.84 -8.41
CA THR A 27 -8.11 -0.67 -9.22
C THR A 27 -9.05 -1.02 -10.37
N ILE A 28 -8.83 -2.16 -11.03
CA ILE A 28 -9.72 -2.66 -12.09
C ILE A 28 -11.10 -2.99 -11.51
N LEU A 29 -11.16 -3.69 -10.38
CA LEU A 29 -12.43 -4.04 -9.73
C LEU A 29 -13.19 -2.79 -9.24
N ALA A 30 -12.48 -1.79 -8.73
CA ALA A 30 -13.07 -0.52 -8.34
C ALA A 30 -13.72 0.23 -9.51
N LEU A 31 -13.13 0.16 -10.72
CA LEU A 31 -13.75 0.69 -11.94
C LEU A 31 -15.03 -0.04 -12.35
N LEU A 32 -15.11 -1.34 -12.05
CA LEU A 32 -16.26 -2.18 -12.39
C LEU A 32 -17.40 -2.07 -11.38
N GLN A 33 -17.14 -1.59 -10.15
CA GLN A 33 -18.18 -1.39 -9.15
C GLN A 33 -19.36 -0.57 -9.69
N PRO A 34 -19.19 0.64 -10.27
CA PRO A 34 -20.33 1.45 -10.75
C PRO A 34 -21.12 0.83 -11.92
N LEU A 35 -20.66 -0.25 -12.55
CA LEU A 35 -21.37 -0.92 -13.65
C LEU A 35 -22.40 -1.92 -13.08
N GLY A 36 -23.63 -1.45 -12.85
CA GLY A 36 -24.73 -2.29 -12.36
C GLY A 36 -25.99 -1.49 -12.02
N SER A 37 -27.07 -2.19 -11.65
CA SER A 37 -28.32 -1.57 -11.15
C SER A 37 -28.04 -0.74 -9.90
N MET A 38 -28.25 0.57 -9.99
CA MET A 38 -28.07 1.51 -8.87
C MET A 38 -29.06 1.20 -7.75
N THR A 39 -28.57 0.66 -6.64
CA THR A 39 -29.30 0.67 -5.36
C THR A 39 -28.80 1.85 -4.53
N PRO A 40 -29.58 2.94 -4.40
CA PRO A 40 -29.20 4.06 -3.56
C PRO A 40 -29.21 3.61 -2.09
N PHE A 41 -28.06 3.72 -1.43
CA PHE A 41 -27.98 3.59 0.02
C PHE A 41 -28.03 4.99 0.62
N ILE A 42 -29.14 5.31 1.30
CA ILE A 42 -29.28 6.58 2.03
C ILE A 42 -28.69 6.38 3.42
N GLY A 43 -27.42 6.77 3.59
CA GLY A 43 -26.76 6.89 4.88
C GLY A 43 -26.89 8.31 5.45
N ALA A 44 -26.83 8.46 6.77
CA ALA A 44 -27.02 9.72 7.49
C ALA A 44 -25.97 10.83 7.23
N GLN A 45 -25.01 10.63 6.31
CA GLN A 45 -23.88 11.53 6.06
C GLN A 45 -23.63 11.82 4.56
N GLY A 46 -24.60 11.50 3.70
CA GLY A 46 -24.48 11.69 2.24
C GLY A 46 -24.36 10.37 1.49
N GLU A 47 -24.88 10.35 0.27
CA GLU A 47 -25.02 9.15 -0.57
C GLU A 47 -23.67 8.51 -0.87
N LEU A 48 -23.43 7.32 -0.31
CA LEU A 48 -22.34 6.44 -0.74
C LEU A 48 -22.99 5.26 -1.46
N ALA A 49 -23.11 5.39 -2.78
CA ALA A 49 -23.70 4.40 -3.66
C ALA A 49 -22.83 3.13 -3.72
N VAL A 50 -23.35 2.00 -3.25
CA VAL A 50 -22.81 0.67 -3.56
C VAL A 50 -23.81 -0.06 -4.44
N THR A 51 -23.38 -0.30 -5.67
CA THR A 51 -24.12 -0.85 -6.83
C THR A 51 -24.14 -2.38 -6.87
N ASN A 52 -23.21 -3.06 -6.18
CA ASN A 52 -23.13 -4.52 -6.15
C ASN A 52 -22.36 -5.03 -4.90
N PRO A 53 -23.01 -5.75 -3.95
CA PRO A 53 -22.37 -6.25 -2.73
C PRO A 53 -21.21 -7.23 -2.98
N LEU A 54 -21.29 -8.04 -4.04
CA LEU A 54 -20.24 -8.98 -4.41
C LEU A 54 -19.04 -8.23 -4.97
N ALA A 55 -19.27 -7.23 -5.82
CA ALA A 55 -18.20 -6.37 -6.34
C ALA A 55 -17.53 -5.58 -5.20
N PHE A 56 -18.31 -5.09 -4.24
CA PHE A 56 -17.79 -4.43 -3.04
C PHE A 56 -16.92 -5.36 -2.20
N ARG A 57 -17.39 -6.58 -1.90
CA ARG A 57 -16.59 -7.59 -1.18
C ARG A 57 -15.30 -7.94 -1.92
N ALA A 58 -15.39 -8.22 -3.22
CA ALA A 58 -14.24 -8.58 -4.03
C ALA A 58 -13.20 -7.46 -4.04
N THR A 59 -13.62 -6.22 -4.31
CA THR A 59 -12.73 -5.06 -4.31
C THR A 59 -12.15 -4.82 -2.91
N GLY A 60 -12.98 -4.88 -1.88
CA GLY A 60 -12.60 -4.74 -0.48
C GLY A 60 -11.50 -5.70 -0.04
N VAL A 61 -11.72 -6.99 -0.30
CA VAL A 61 -10.78 -8.08 0.02
C VAL A 61 -9.50 -7.97 -0.80
N VAL A 62 -9.59 -7.69 -2.11
CA VAL A 62 -8.41 -7.56 -2.97
C VAL A 62 -7.56 -6.36 -2.57
N GLY A 63 -8.17 -5.20 -2.30
CA GLY A 63 -7.47 -4.02 -1.81
C GLY A 63 -6.85 -4.24 -0.42
N GLY A 64 -7.57 -4.93 0.48
CA GLY A 64 -7.05 -5.29 1.80
C GLY A 64 -5.86 -6.24 1.73
N ALA A 65 -5.96 -7.28 0.90
CA ALA A 65 -4.88 -8.24 0.65
C ALA A 65 -3.65 -7.55 0.03
N ALA A 66 -3.86 -6.62 -0.90
CA ALA A 66 -2.77 -5.82 -1.45
C ALA A 66 -2.05 -5.01 -0.37
N LEU A 67 -2.77 -4.31 0.51
CA LEU A 67 -2.15 -3.56 1.62
C LEU A 67 -1.39 -4.45 2.60
N ILE A 68 -1.91 -5.65 2.89
CA ILE A 68 -1.19 -6.64 3.71
C ILE A 68 0.15 -6.97 3.07
N LEU A 69 0.15 -7.36 1.79
CA LEU A 69 1.38 -7.75 1.09
C LEU A 69 2.35 -6.57 0.95
N LEU A 70 1.88 -5.38 0.60
CA LEU A 70 2.71 -4.19 0.45
C LEU A 70 3.31 -3.72 1.79
N GLY A 71 2.51 -3.71 2.86
CA GLY A 71 2.99 -3.40 4.21
C GLY A 71 4.05 -4.40 4.69
N LEU A 72 3.82 -5.69 4.47
CA LEU A 72 4.80 -6.74 4.77
C LEU A 72 6.04 -6.65 3.86
N ALA A 73 5.91 -6.18 2.62
CA ALA A 73 7.03 -5.96 1.72
C ALA A 73 7.95 -4.83 2.21
N VAL A 74 7.39 -3.73 2.76
CA VAL A 74 8.18 -2.66 3.40
C VAL A 74 8.98 -3.23 4.57
N VAL A 75 8.32 -4.00 5.44
CA VAL A 75 8.96 -4.63 6.61
C VAL A 75 10.04 -5.63 6.17
N GLY A 76 9.74 -6.45 5.16
CA GLY A 76 10.67 -7.44 4.60
C GLY A 76 11.87 -6.80 3.92
N ALA A 77 11.68 -5.72 3.17
CA ALA A 77 12.76 -4.96 2.55
C ALA A 77 13.68 -4.35 3.62
N ALA A 78 13.12 -3.70 4.64
CA ALA A 78 13.92 -3.18 5.75
C ALA A 78 14.70 -4.31 6.46
N ALA A 79 14.05 -5.44 6.75
CA ALA A 79 14.69 -6.58 7.39
C ALA A 79 15.83 -7.18 6.55
N ARG A 80 15.65 -7.29 5.23
CA ARG A 80 16.67 -7.84 4.31
C ARG A 80 17.95 -7.02 4.29
N TYR A 81 17.83 -5.69 4.34
CA TYR A 81 18.97 -4.77 4.33
C TYR A 81 19.43 -4.39 5.73
N HIS A 82 18.98 -5.12 6.76
CA HIS A 82 19.36 -4.88 8.17
C HIS A 82 19.05 -3.45 8.65
N LEU A 83 17.92 -2.90 8.21
CA LEU A 83 17.39 -1.61 8.67
C LEU A 83 16.33 -1.85 9.77
N PRO A 84 16.40 -1.13 10.91
CA PRO A 84 17.40 -0.12 11.26
C PRO A 84 18.79 -0.72 11.54
N GLY A 85 19.83 0.03 11.19
CA GLY A 85 21.22 -0.39 11.38
C GLY A 85 21.58 -0.75 12.82
N ARG A 86 22.59 -1.61 13.00
CA ARG A 86 23.04 -2.09 14.33
C ARG A 86 23.93 -1.10 15.10
N GLN A 87 24.28 0.04 14.50
CA GLN A 87 25.15 1.00 15.16
C GLN A 87 24.45 1.62 16.38
N PRO A 88 25.13 1.78 17.52
CA PRO A 88 24.53 2.39 18.70
C PRO A 88 24.17 3.85 18.38
N HIS A 89 22.89 4.06 18.15
CA HIS A 89 22.34 5.38 17.91
C HIS A 89 22.41 6.19 19.21
N HIS A 90 22.81 7.45 19.11
CA HIS A 90 22.68 8.39 20.23
C HIS A 90 21.21 8.40 20.66
N PHE A 91 20.92 8.60 21.95
CA PHE A 91 19.55 8.56 22.49
C PHE A 91 18.56 9.50 21.75
N ASN A 92 19.07 10.54 21.07
CA ASN A 92 18.31 11.51 20.27
C ASN A 92 18.40 11.30 18.75
N ALA A 93 19.06 10.26 18.25
CA ALA A 93 19.12 10.00 16.82
C ALA A 93 17.80 9.36 16.36
N VAL A 94 17.00 10.13 15.64
CA VAL A 94 15.80 9.66 14.95
C VAL A 94 16.22 8.65 13.89
N VAL A 95 15.64 7.44 13.94
CA VAL A 95 15.93 6.34 13.02
C VAL A 95 14.71 6.16 12.11
N PRO A 96 14.69 6.79 10.92
CA PRO A 96 13.49 6.88 10.09
C PRO A 96 12.90 5.51 9.76
N SER A 97 13.74 4.49 9.51
CA SER A 97 13.27 3.15 9.16
C SER A 97 12.49 2.47 10.28
N ARG A 98 12.67 2.82 11.55
CA ARG A 98 11.85 2.27 12.66
C ARG A 98 10.39 2.70 12.52
N PHE A 99 10.18 3.98 12.24
CA PHE A 99 8.87 4.51 11.93
C PHE A 99 8.36 3.95 10.60
N GLY A 100 9.24 3.77 9.62
CA GLY A 100 8.88 3.17 8.34
C GLY A 100 8.37 1.73 8.45
N VAL A 101 9.06 0.90 9.24
CA VAL A 101 8.66 -0.48 9.56
C VAL A 101 7.37 -0.50 10.37
N ALA A 102 7.23 0.38 11.35
CA ALA A 102 5.98 0.51 12.10
C ALA A 102 4.80 0.88 11.18
N MET A 103 4.98 1.85 10.29
CA MET A 103 3.98 2.21 9.28
C MET A 103 3.68 1.07 8.32
N GLY A 104 4.67 0.25 7.94
CA GLY A 104 4.47 -0.98 7.16
C GLY A 104 3.57 -1.99 7.88
N TRP A 105 3.80 -2.23 9.17
CA TRP A 105 2.94 -3.09 10.00
C TRP A 105 1.53 -2.54 10.17
N VAL A 106 1.40 -1.24 10.46
CA VAL A 106 0.08 -0.60 10.62
C VAL A 106 -0.66 -0.58 9.28
N GLY A 107 0.03 -0.38 8.15
CA GLY A 107 -0.54 -0.51 6.81
C GLY A 107 -1.04 -1.91 6.51
N ALA A 108 -0.30 -2.95 6.92
CA ALA A 108 -0.76 -4.33 6.79
C ALA A 108 -1.99 -4.60 7.68
N LEU A 109 -2.01 -4.08 8.91
CA LEU A 109 -3.18 -4.18 9.81
C LEU A 109 -4.40 -3.46 9.23
N ALA A 110 -4.21 -2.27 8.64
CA ALA A 110 -5.26 -1.56 7.92
C ALA A 110 -5.80 -2.41 6.76
N GLY A 111 -4.95 -3.14 6.06
CA GLY A 111 -5.36 -4.12 5.03
C GLY A 111 -6.22 -5.25 5.58
N VAL A 112 -5.87 -5.82 6.74
CA VAL A 112 -6.69 -6.84 7.42
C VAL A 112 -8.05 -6.26 7.78
N LEU A 113 -8.08 -5.07 8.38
CA LEU A 113 -9.32 -4.40 8.77
C LEU A 113 -10.18 -4.03 7.55
N ALA A 114 -9.58 -3.61 6.45
CA ALA A 114 -10.30 -3.33 5.23
C ALA A 114 -10.95 -4.59 4.64
N ALA A 115 -10.23 -5.72 4.60
CA ALA A 115 -10.79 -6.98 4.12
C ALA A 115 -11.93 -7.50 5.02
N THR A 116 -11.78 -7.42 6.34
CA THR A 116 -12.83 -7.88 7.28
C THR A 116 -14.07 -7.00 7.20
N THR A 117 -13.91 -5.68 7.21
CA THR A 117 -15.02 -4.74 7.08
C THR A 117 -15.72 -4.87 5.72
N ALA A 118 -14.98 -5.21 4.66
CA ALA A 118 -15.56 -5.47 3.35
C ALA A 118 -16.46 -6.71 3.33
N LEU A 119 -16.02 -7.81 3.96
CA LEU A 119 -16.81 -9.03 4.10
C LEU A 119 -18.11 -8.77 4.88
N LEU A 120 -18.04 -7.87 5.86
CA LEU A 120 -19.18 -7.40 6.66
C LEU A 120 -20.01 -6.31 5.97
N LEU A 121 -19.69 -5.91 4.73
CA LEU A 121 -20.38 -4.87 3.97
C LEU A 121 -20.40 -3.48 4.66
N LEU A 122 -19.35 -3.16 5.43
CA LEU A 122 -19.22 -1.89 6.13
C LEU A 122 -18.48 -0.86 5.27
N VAL A 123 -19.21 -0.15 4.41
CA VAL A 123 -18.67 0.76 3.38
C VAL A 123 -17.71 1.82 3.93
N LEU A 124 -18.15 2.58 4.94
CA LEU A 124 -17.35 3.66 5.51
C LEU A 124 -16.08 3.15 6.20
N PRO A 125 -16.14 2.14 7.11
CA PRO A 125 -14.93 1.52 7.66
C PRO A 125 -13.97 0.96 6.60
N THR A 126 -14.47 0.26 5.57
CA THR A 126 -13.61 -0.28 4.49
C THR A 126 -12.85 0.83 3.77
N SER A 127 -13.56 1.89 3.37
CA SER A 127 -12.97 3.01 2.64
C SER A 127 -11.93 3.74 3.49
N ALA A 128 -12.22 3.97 4.77
CA ALA A 128 -11.28 4.58 5.70
C ALA A 128 -10.02 3.73 5.87
N MET A 129 -10.16 2.40 6.07
CA MET A 129 -9.02 1.50 6.25
C MET A 129 -8.16 1.38 4.98
N HIS A 130 -8.79 1.35 3.80
CA HIS A 130 -8.06 1.42 2.52
C HIS A 130 -7.26 2.71 2.39
N PHE A 131 -7.87 3.86 2.70
CA PHE A 131 -7.19 5.15 2.65
C PHE A 131 -6.03 5.21 3.64
N PHE A 132 -6.25 4.82 4.91
CA PHE A 132 -5.19 4.80 5.92
C PHE A 132 -4.02 3.90 5.50
N GLY A 133 -4.29 2.69 5.02
CA GLY A 133 -3.23 1.80 4.53
C GLY A 133 -2.51 2.37 3.30
N ALA A 134 -3.26 2.95 2.37
CA ALA A 134 -2.71 3.58 1.17
C ALA A 134 -1.83 4.80 1.47
N VAL A 135 -2.01 5.46 2.62
CA VAL A 135 -1.13 6.54 3.10
C VAL A 135 0.10 5.98 3.84
N LEU A 136 -0.12 5.03 4.75
CA LEU A 136 0.93 4.53 5.63
C LEU A 136 1.98 3.71 4.89
N VAL A 137 1.60 2.90 3.90
CA VAL A 137 2.54 2.06 3.16
C VAL A 137 3.55 2.89 2.35
N PRO A 138 3.14 3.89 1.53
CA PRO A 138 4.07 4.80 0.86
C PRO A 138 4.95 5.62 1.81
N LEU A 139 4.40 6.18 2.89
CA LEU A 139 5.19 6.90 3.88
C LEU A 139 6.22 5.98 4.55
N GLY A 140 5.80 4.76 4.88
CA GLY A 140 6.67 3.74 5.43
C GLY A 140 7.83 3.41 4.49
N ALA A 141 7.54 3.23 3.20
CA ALA A 141 8.54 3.01 2.16
C ALA A 141 9.54 4.18 2.06
N MET A 142 9.06 5.44 2.03
CA MET A 142 9.93 6.61 2.00
C MET A 142 10.86 6.69 3.21
N LEU A 143 10.34 6.44 4.42
CA LEU A 143 11.13 6.50 5.65
C LEU A 143 12.21 5.40 5.68
N VAL A 144 11.90 4.20 5.21
CA VAL A 144 12.92 3.14 5.04
C VAL A 144 13.94 3.54 3.98
N ALA A 145 13.51 4.17 2.88
CA ALA A 145 14.38 4.62 1.80
C ALA A 145 15.37 5.73 2.24
N ILE A 146 14.92 6.67 3.08
CA ILE A 146 15.77 7.74 3.62
C ILE A 146 16.94 7.15 4.41
N GLU A 147 16.68 6.15 5.25
CA GLU A 147 17.75 5.49 6.01
C GLU A 147 18.62 4.59 5.11
N ALA A 148 18.01 3.94 4.12
CA ALA A 148 18.75 3.14 3.14
C ALA A 148 19.76 4.00 2.34
N ASN A 149 19.43 5.26 2.06
CA ASN A 149 20.31 6.19 1.36
C ASN A 149 21.58 6.51 2.16
N GLY A 150 21.54 6.41 3.49
CA GLY A 150 22.67 6.65 4.38
C GLY A 150 23.54 5.40 4.63
N SER A 151 23.27 4.28 3.96
CA SER A 151 23.96 3.00 4.18
C SER A 151 24.52 2.45 2.88
N ASP A 152 25.84 2.19 2.82
CA ASP A 152 26.49 1.60 1.64
C ASP A 152 25.88 0.25 1.23
N HIS A 153 25.38 -0.52 2.21
CA HIS A 153 24.78 -1.83 1.98
C HIS A 153 23.33 -1.73 1.46
N ALA A 154 22.57 -0.71 1.87
CA ALA A 154 21.16 -0.54 1.52
C ALA A 154 20.93 0.51 0.41
N TYR A 155 21.98 1.23 0.00
CA TYR A 155 21.92 2.25 -1.05
C TYR A 155 21.21 1.79 -2.34
N PRO A 156 21.38 0.54 -2.83
CA PRO A 156 20.72 0.10 -4.07
C PRO A 156 19.18 0.16 -4.02
N ILE A 157 18.57 0.05 -2.82
CA ILE A 157 17.12 0.10 -2.67
C ILE A 157 16.57 1.48 -2.32
N ALA A 158 17.42 2.45 -1.96
CA ALA A 158 16.98 3.77 -1.51
C ALA A 158 16.16 4.49 -2.57
N THR A 159 16.73 4.69 -3.76
CA THR A 159 16.06 5.36 -4.88
C THR A 159 14.77 4.66 -5.31
N PRO A 160 14.76 3.35 -5.62
CA PRO A 160 13.54 2.70 -6.11
C PRO A 160 12.44 2.62 -5.03
N LEU A 161 12.79 2.41 -3.76
CA LEU A 161 11.80 2.39 -2.67
C LEU A 161 11.23 3.79 -2.39
N PHE A 162 12.05 4.83 -2.50
CA PHE A 162 11.59 6.22 -2.42
C PHE A 162 10.63 6.55 -3.57
N LEU A 163 10.95 6.15 -4.81
CA LEU A 163 10.08 6.35 -5.98
C LEU A 163 8.73 5.67 -5.81
N VAL A 164 8.71 4.43 -5.32
CA VAL A 164 7.46 3.72 -4.99
C VAL A 164 6.64 4.52 -3.98
N GLY A 165 7.27 4.98 -2.90
CA GLY A 165 6.61 5.84 -1.92
C GLY A 165 6.07 7.14 -2.53
N ALA A 166 6.88 7.83 -3.33
CA ALA A 166 6.52 9.09 -3.99
C ALA A 166 5.34 8.93 -4.93
N LEU A 167 5.34 7.88 -5.75
CA LEU A 167 4.22 7.56 -6.64
C LEU A 167 2.94 7.25 -5.86
N GLY A 168 3.04 6.58 -4.71
CA GLY A 168 1.89 6.34 -3.84
C GLY A 168 1.30 7.64 -3.29
N MET A 169 2.14 8.55 -2.81
CA MET A 169 1.70 9.86 -2.31
C MET A 169 1.13 10.75 -3.42
N ILE A 170 1.75 10.75 -4.61
CA ILE A 170 1.22 11.45 -5.79
C ILE A 170 -0.14 10.86 -6.17
N GLY A 171 -0.28 9.54 -6.14
CA GLY A 171 -1.56 8.86 -6.41
C GLY A 171 -2.67 9.33 -5.48
N LEU A 172 -2.38 9.45 -4.19
CA LEU A 172 -3.33 10.00 -3.21
C LEU A 172 -3.65 11.47 -3.45
N LEU A 173 -2.66 12.28 -3.81
CA LEU A 173 -2.87 13.69 -4.17
C LEU A 173 -3.79 13.83 -5.38
N VAL A 174 -3.59 13.03 -6.42
CA VAL A 174 -4.48 13.03 -7.57
C VAL A 174 -5.87 12.51 -7.20
N GLN A 175 -5.97 11.52 -6.31
CA GLN A 175 -7.28 11.10 -5.77
C GLN A 175 -7.99 12.21 -4.99
N ALA A 176 -7.26 13.03 -4.23
CA ALA A 176 -7.85 14.14 -3.49
C ALA A 176 -8.34 15.27 -4.40
N LEU A 177 -7.76 15.40 -5.61
CA LEU A 177 -8.19 16.36 -6.62
C LEU A 177 -9.40 15.87 -7.44
N LEU A 178 -9.88 14.65 -7.22
CA LEU A 178 -10.99 14.08 -7.99
C LEU A 178 -12.30 14.87 -7.96
N PRO A 179 -12.71 15.55 -6.86
CA PRO A 179 -13.93 16.35 -6.86
C PRO A 179 -13.94 17.51 -7.87
N VAL A 180 -12.78 17.84 -8.48
CA VAL A 180 -12.60 19.00 -9.35
C VAL A 180 -12.79 18.67 -10.85
N VAL A 181 -12.73 17.40 -11.28
CA VAL A 181 -12.65 17.02 -12.72
C VAL A 181 -13.61 15.87 -13.11
N ALA A 182 -14.92 16.10 -13.03
CA ALA A 182 -15.93 15.02 -12.99
C ALA A 182 -16.08 14.08 -14.23
N TRP A 183 -15.43 14.31 -15.37
CA TRP A 183 -15.87 13.72 -16.66
C TRP A 183 -14.98 12.58 -17.21
N MET A 184 -13.78 12.34 -16.65
CA MET A 184 -12.88 11.21 -17.00
C MET A 184 -12.29 10.51 -15.75
N LEU A 185 -13.00 10.68 -14.64
CA LEU A 185 -12.50 10.65 -13.27
C LEU A 185 -12.05 9.27 -12.74
N PRO A 186 -12.81 8.18 -12.95
CA PRO A 186 -12.43 6.87 -12.43
C PRO A 186 -11.21 6.31 -13.17
N VAL A 187 -11.12 6.59 -14.48
CA VAL A 187 -10.08 6.05 -15.36
C VAL A 187 -8.71 6.63 -15.01
N TYR A 188 -8.60 7.94 -14.78
CA TYR A 188 -7.33 8.56 -14.39
C TYR A 188 -6.87 8.15 -13.00
N ALA A 189 -7.80 8.08 -12.03
CA ALA A 189 -7.51 7.56 -10.70
C ALA A 189 -7.00 6.11 -10.78
N ALA A 190 -7.71 5.24 -11.50
CA ALA A 190 -7.30 3.85 -11.67
C ALA A 190 -5.95 3.73 -12.40
N LEU A 191 -5.68 4.56 -13.40
CA LEU A 191 -4.41 4.53 -14.14
C LEU A 191 -3.22 4.92 -13.25
N ILE A 192 -3.36 5.96 -12.43
CA ILE A 192 -2.31 6.38 -11.49
C ILE A 192 -2.09 5.33 -10.40
N MET A 193 -3.18 4.74 -9.91
CA MET A 193 -3.09 3.67 -8.92
C MET A 193 -2.50 2.38 -9.52
N ALA A 194 -2.74 2.10 -10.80
CA ALA A 194 -2.07 1.02 -11.52
C ALA A 194 -0.57 1.30 -11.67
N VAL A 195 -0.17 2.54 -12.01
CA VAL A 195 1.25 2.95 -12.05
C VAL A 195 1.93 2.72 -10.70
N TYR A 196 1.27 3.03 -9.60
CA TYR A 196 1.78 2.71 -8.26
C TYR A 196 1.94 1.19 -8.03
N GLY A 197 0.97 0.38 -8.47
CA GLY A 197 1.09 -1.08 -8.44
C GLY A 197 2.26 -1.60 -9.29
N PHE A 198 2.47 -1.04 -10.49
CA PHE A 198 3.61 -1.35 -11.35
C PHE A 198 4.95 -0.98 -10.71
N ALA A 199 5.01 0.14 -9.99
CA ALA A 199 6.21 0.53 -9.25
C ALA A 199 6.59 -0.52 -8.21
N TRP A 200 5.61 -1.06 -7.48
CA TRP A 200 5.81 -2.17 -6.55
C TRP A 200 6.25 -3.47 -7.21
N VAL A 201 5.67 -3.82 -8.36
CA VAL A 201 6.10 -4.99 -9.14
C VAL A 201 7.55 -4.84 -9.60
N ARG A 202 7.92 -3.66 -10.10
CA ARG A 202 9.29 -3.37 -10.52
C ARG A 202 10.25 -3.42 -9.35
N PHE A 203 9.90 -2.85 -8.20
CA PHE A 203 10.68 -2.91 -6.98
C PHE A 203 10.85 -4.35 -6.48
N GLY A 204 9.79 -5.15 -6.49
CA GLY A 204 9.86 -6.56 -6.14
C GLY A 204 10.83 -7.34 -7.04
N ASN A 205 10.88 -7.01 -8.34
CA ASN A 205 11.82 -7.64 -9.27
C ASN A 205 13.27 -7.28 -8.96
N LEU A 206 13.53 -6.02 -8.58
CA LEU A 206 14.86 -5.60 -8.12
C LEU A 206 15.28 -6.37 -6.88
N LEU A 207 14.37 -6.59 -5.93
CA LEU A 207 14.65 -7.40 -4.75
C LEU A 207 14.95 -8.87 -5.10
N MET A 208 14.39 -9.44 -6.17
CA MET A 208 14.67 -10.83 -6.53
C MET A 208 16.05 -11.04 -7.17
N GLN A 209 16.74 -9.98 -7.57
CA GLN A 209 18.07 -10.11 -8.13
C GLN A 209 19.08 -10.52 -7.04
N PRO A 210 19.97 -11.49 -7.32
CA PRO A 210 21.05 -11.82 -6.40
C PRO A 210 21.97 -10.61 -6.25
N THR A 211 22.16 -10.17 -5.00
CA THR A 211 23.15 -9.16 -4.59
C THR A 211 24.53 -9.76 -4.50
#